data_AF-A0A4Q6X7Y3-F1
#
_entry.id   AF-A0A4Q6X7Y3-F1
#
_cell.length_a   1.000
_cell.length_b   1.000
_cell.length_c   1.000
_cell.angle_alpha   90.00
_cell.angle_beta   90.00
_cell.angle_gamma   90.00
#
_symmetry.space_group_name_H-M   'P 1'
#
loop_
_entity.id
_entity.type
_entity.pdbx_description
1 polymer ?
#
loop_
_entity_poly.entity_id
_entity_poly.type
_entity_poly.pdbx_seq_one_letter_code
_entity_poly.pdbx_strand_id
1 'polypeptide(L)' 'MKICPRCEQGVILEKVLKFNKQHIFICDECDAIWFDMKNISPTTFIDFSTYMEGFSRTDQWSEFEEE' A
#
# COMPACT_ATOMS: atom_id res chain seq x y z
N MET A 1 -6.88 13.48 3.61
CA MET A 1 -6.97 12.08 4.06
C MET A 1 -8.13 11.42 3.34
N LYS A 2 -7.91 10.27 2.73
CA LYS A 2 -8.93 9.49 2.01
C LYS A 2 -9.17 8.21 2.80
N ILE A 3 -10.41 7.94 3.19
CA ILE A 3 -10.76 6.70 3.91
C ILE A 3 -10.54 5.51 2.97
N CYS A 4 -9.98 4.43 3.50
CA CYS A 4 -9.80 3.19 2.76
C CYS A 4 -11.16 2.61 2.36
N PRO A 5 -11.46 2.44 1.06
CA PRO A 5 -12.76 1.92 0.64
C PRO A 5 -12.91 0.42 0.87
N ARG A 6 -11.82 -0.30 1.19
CA ARG A 6 -11.86 -1.75 1.43
C ARG A 6 -12.36 -2.06 2.84
N CYS A 7 -11.72 -1.49 3.86
CA CYS A 7 -12.02 -1.78 5.26
C CYS A 7 -12.92 -0.73 5.91
N GLU A 8 -13.05 0.45 5.31
CA GLU A 8 -13.82 1.58 5.85
C GLU A 8 -13.37 2.08 7.24
N GLN A 9 -12.19 1.64 7.71
CA GLN A 9 -11.65 1.95 9.04
C GLN A 9 -10.34 2.73 9.00
N GLY A 10 -9.44 2.40 8.06
CA GLY A 10 -8.15 3.07 7.89
C GLY A 10 -8.16 4.24 6.91
N VAL A 11 -7.01 4.89 6.77
CA VAL A 11 -6.75 5.94 5.77
C VAL A 11 -5.71 5.48 4.76
N ILE A 12 -5.83 6.02 3.55
CA ILE A 12 -4.83 5.81 2.49
C ILE A 12 -3.69 6.79 2.68
N LEU A 13 -2.48 6.25 2.81
CA LEU A 13 -1.21 6.94 2.86
C LEU A 13 -0.48 6.79 1.52
N GLU A 14 0.24 7.82 1.10
CA GLU A 14 1.18 7.74 -0.01
C GLU A 14 2.57 7.39 0.54
N LYS A 15 3.20 6.35 -0.01
CA LYS A 15 4.52 5.88 0.42
C LYS A 15 5.38 5.46 -0.77
N VAL A 16 6.69 5.47 -0.57
CA VAL A 16 7.68 5.05 -1.57
C VAL A 16 8.44 3.85 -1.04
N LEU A 17 8.56 2.79 -1.83
CA LEU A 17 9.32 1.59 -1.45
C LEU A 17 10.84 1.80 -1.65
N LYS A 18 11.65 1.48 -0.63
CA LYS A 18 13.11 1.68 -0.64
C LYS A 18 13.80 0.95 -1.79
N PHE A 19 13.34 -0.25 -2.14
CA PHE A 19 14.08 -1.19 -3.00
C PHE A 19 13.94 -0.94 -4.50
N ASN A 20 12.80 -0.42 -4.95
CA ASN A 20 12.51 -0.16 -6.35
C ASN A 20 12.03 1.27 -6.61
N LYS A 21 11.96 2.13 -5.57
CA LYS A 21 11.45 3.50 -5.64
C LYS A 21 10.01 3.59 -6.17
N GLN A 22 9.24 2.51 -6.03
CA GLN A 22 7.86 2.48 -6.47
C GLN A 22 7.01 3.33 -5.52
N HIS A 23 6.28 4.29 -6.08
CA HIS A 23 5.23 5.02 -5.38
C HIS A 23 3.99 4.13 -5.28
N ILE A 24 3.46 3.99 -4.07
CA ILE A 24 2.23 3.24 -3.79
C ILE A 24 1.33 4.01 -2.84
N PHE A 25 0.06 3.64 -2.86
CA PHE A 25 -0.96 4.09 -1.90
C PHE A 25 -1.31 2.89 -1.03
N ILE A 26 -1.11 2.99 0.29
CA ILE A 26 -1.32 1.90 1.24
C ILE A 26 -2.33 2.30 2.32
N CYS A 27 -3.20 1.39 2.73
CA CYS A 27 -4.05 1.55 3.91
C CYS A 27 -3.25 1.26 5.19
N ASP A 28 -3.36 2.13 6.20
CA ASP A 28 -2.68 1.97 7.50
C ASP A 28 -3.30 0.93 8.44
N GLU A 29 -4.49 0.39 8.11
CA GLU A 29 -5.19 -0.60 8.94
C GLU A 29 -5.19 -2.00 8.33
N CYS A 30 -5.46 -2.13 7.02
CA CYS A 30 -5.58 -3.44 6.36
C CYS A 30 -4.49 -3.75 5.33
N ASP A 31 -3.46 -2.91 5.23
CA ASP A 31 -2.30 -3.07 4.33
C ASP A 31 -2.68 -3.30 2.84
N ALA A 32 -3.89 -2.90 2.43
CA ALA A 32 -4.29 -2.90 1.04
C ALA A 32 -3.52 -1.82 0.27
N ILE A 33 -2.99 -2.17 -0.90
CA ILE A 33 -2.21 -1.27 -1.75
C ILE A 33 -2.84 -1.00 -3.11
N TRP A 34 -2.55 0.17 -3.65
CA TRP A 34 -2.87 0.61 -5.02
C TRP A 34 -1.69 1.36 -5.61
N PHE A 35 -1.61 1.40 -6.94
CA PHE A 35 -0.53 2.10 -7.67
C PHE A 35 -0.99 3.39 -8.36
N ASP A 36 -2.30 3.65 -8.40
CA ASP A 36 -2.89 4.86 -8.97
C ASP A 36 -4.03 5.35 -8.09
N MET A 37 -3.94 6.62 -7.66
CA MET A 37 -4.97 7.31 -6.87
C MET A 37 -6.36 7.31 -7.51
N LYS A 38 -6.43 7.30 -8.85
CA LYS A 38 -7.69 7.24 -9.61
C LYS A 38 -8.33 5.85 -9.57
N ASN A 39 -7.54 4.82 -9.27
CA ASN A 39 -7.97 3.43 -9.28
C ASN A 39 -8.12 2.84 -7.88
N ILE A 40 -8.20 3.67 -6.84
CA ILE A 40 -8.44 3.20 -5.47
C ILE A 40 -9.90 2.76 -5.33
N SER A 41 -10.11 1.46 -5.20
CA SER A 41 -11.43 0.84 -5.00
C SER A 41 -11.34 -0.49 -4.23
N PRO A 42 -12.46 -1.04 -3.74
CA PRO A 42 -12.49 -2.33 -3.05
C PRO A 42 -12.17 -3.54 -3.93
N THR A 43 -12.10 -3.40 -5.26
CA THR A 43 -11.88 -4.54 -6.19
C THR A 43 -10.56 -4.47 -6.95
N THR A 44 -9.79 -3.40 -6.76
CA THR A 44 -8.56 -3.10 -7.52
C THR A 44 -7.32 -3.07 -6.63
N PHE A 45 -7.47 -3.49 -5.37
CA PHE A 45 -6.36 -3.56 -4.42
C PHE A 45 -5.53 -4.83 -4.63
N ILE A 46 -4.31 -4.81 -4.08
CA ILE A 46 -3.51 -6.00 -3.79
C ILE A 46 -3.14 -5.94 -2.31
N ASP A 47 -3.00 -7.07 -1.63
CA ASP A 47 -2.46 -7.08 -0.27
C ASP A 47 -0.95 -6.78 -0.31
N PHE A 48 -0.46 -5.89 0.56
CA PHE A 48 0.97 -5.52 0.57
C PHE A 48 1.88 -6.74 0.72
N SER A 49 1.50 -7.68 1.59
CA SER A 49 2.20 -8.94 1.81
C SER A 49 2.35 -9.77 0.53
N THR A 50 1.26 -9.92 -0.23
CA THR A 50 1.27 -10.61 -1.53
C THR A 50 2.16 -9.92 -2.55
N TYR A 51 2.13 -8.58 -2.60
CA TYR A 51 3.02 -7.83 -3.49
C TYR A 51 4.49 -8.03 -3.13
N MET A 52 4.85 -7.96 -1.84
CA MET A 52 6.22 -8.11 -1.35
C MET A 52 6.76 -9.54 -1.49
N GLU A 53 5.91 -10.55 -1.34
CA GLU A 53 6.26 -11.95 -1.57
C GLU A 53 6.77 -12.17 -3.01
N GLY A 54 6.18 -11.49 -4.00
CA GLY A 54 6.63 -11.52 -5.40
C GLY A 54 8.07 -11.03 -5.61
N PHE A 55 8.63 -10.27 -4.65
CA PHE A 55 10.02 -9.81 -4.64
C PHE A 55 10.90 -10.54 -3.62
N SER A 56 10.39 -11.58 -2.97
CA SER A 56 11.06 -12.27 -1.85
C SER A 56 11.48 -11.29 -0.73
N ARG A 57 10.60 -10.33 -0.42
CA ARG A 57 10.82 -9.32 0.63
C ARG A 57 9.80 -9.45 1.76
N THR A 58 10.12 -8.83 2.89
CA THR A 58 9.20 -8.72 4.03
C THR A 58 8.19 -7.60 3.79
N ASP A 59 7.03 -7.72 4.40
CA ASP A 59 5.92 -6.76 4.38
C ASP A 59 5.98 -5.76 5.55
N GLN A 60 7.20 -5.49 6.03
CA GLN A 60 7.41 -4.57 7.15
C GLN A 60 7.32 -3.13 6.68
N TRP A 61 6.71 -2.26 7.49
CA TRP A 61 6.63 -0.82 7.23
C TRP A 61 8.01 -0.15 7.13
N SER A 62 9.07 -0.78 7.64
CA SER A 62 10.46 -0.34 7.47
C SER A 62 10.95 -0.37 6.02
N GLU A 63 10.24 -1.04 5.10
CA GLU A 63 10.56 -1.07 3.67
C GLU A 63 10.16 0.23 2.94
N PHE A 64 9.42 1.13 3.58
CA PHE A 64 9.09 2.45 3.04
C PHE A 64 10.16 3.49 3.36
N GLU A 65 10.45 4.38 2.42
CA GLU A 65 11.34 5.52 2.65
C GLU A 65 10.90 6.35 3.86
N GLU A 66 11.88 6.81 4.61
CA GLU A 66 11.69 7.78 5.68
C GLU A 66 11.55 9.16 5.02
N GLU A 67 10.47 9.88 5.37
CA GLU A 67 10.22 11.25 4.90
C GLU A 67 11.16 12.27 5.53
#